data_AF-A0A5C3P5W1-F1
#
_entry.id   AF-A0A5C3P5W1-F1
#
_cell.length_a   1.000
_cell.length_b   1.000
_cell.length_c   1.000
_cell.angle_alpha   90.00
_cell.angle_beta   90.00
_cell.angle_gamma   90.00
#
_symmetry.space_group_name_H-M   'P 1'
#
loop_
_entity.id
_entity.type
_entity.pdbx_description
1 polymer ?
#
loop_
_entity_poly.entity_id
_entity_poly.type
_entity_poly.pdbx_seq_one_letter_code
_entity_poly.pdbx_strand_id
1 'polypeptide(L)'
;MKLAIAHVLAAFVALARTAPEPRSFDYATHLGNLSPYFKAPVPSGVEETLPDDCTVEQVMLMHRHGARYPLASELVYITELVEKLGNASAAIQKAKLPDNLAFLKGGYASTLGHDDLTAPGRMELFQHGVDFRLKYPHLQVDSILAGLQDRVVESAQWFALGYFGRSWTSLNATMFATIAEDGVTPSWITPMDTCADWDYNYGNNATIEWGSIYLPPIAKRLNKLLPGVSLTTDNVHGALYACAYDLAALGTSPWCSAFTKSELLDFEYELDLLMDGAFGYNLPGDMGPVLGGLFVKKLAERFTNSTGDAQPVYLEFGHDTTIDLALTALGLAKDTPALSATGPAKRTRRFRTAHQVPFAAQMLWEKFSCTASFEGPQVRLVLNDSPFPLATCAHMDRRFGSCALDDFVAAHAGSVEHSWGDARWNATCGGV
;
A
#
# COMPACT_ATOMS: atom_id res chain seq x y z
N MET A 1 -36.28 -7.03 -50.51
CA MET A 1 -35.25 -6.61 -49.55
C MET A 1 -35.26 -7.55 -48.36
N LYS A 2 -34.35 -8.53 -48.32
CA LYS A 2 -34.09 -9.38 -47.16
C LYS A 2 -32.74 -8.93 -46.59
N LEU A 3 -32.74 -8.30 -45.42
CA LEU A 3 -31.52 -7.90 -44.73
C LEU A 3 -31.01 -9.09 -43.93
N ALA A 4 -29.85 -9.61 -44.31
CA ALA A 4 -29.14 -10.64 -43.57
C ALA A 4 -28.49 -9.99 -42.33
N ILE A 5 -28.89 -10.43 -41.13
CA ILE A 5 -28.21 -10.08 -39.89
C ILE A 5 -27.05 -11.05 -39.75
N ALA A 6 -25.83 -10.56 -39.98
CA ALA A 6 -24.62 -11.30 -39.66
C ALA A 6 -24.41 -11.26 -38.15
N HIS A 7 -24.50 -12.43 -37.49
CA HIS A 7 -24.07 -12.59 -36.11
C HIS A 7 -22.54 -12.57 -36.06
N VAL A 8 -21.98 -11.49 -35.53
CA VAL A 8 -20.57 -11.44 -35.13
C VAL A 8 -20.48 -12.15 -33.78
N LEU A 9 -20.01 -13.40 -33.77
CA LEU A 9 -19.55 -14.05 -32.55
C LEU A 9 -18.30 -13.28 -32.05
N ALA A 10 -18.41 -12.65 -30.90
CA ALA A 10 -17.24 -12.17 -30.16
C ALA A 10 -16.48 -13.40 -29.64
N ALA A 11 -15.32 -13.70 -30.23
CA ALA A 11 -14.40 -14.68 -29.68
C ALA A 11 -13.74 -14.08 -28.44
N PHE A 12 -14.15 -14.53 -27.25
CA PHE A 12 -13.36 -14.34 -26.04
C PHE A 12 -12.06 -15.13 -26.19
N VAL A 13 -10.94 -14.43 -26.32
CA VAL A 13 -9.62 -15.05 -26.18
C VAL A 13 -9.44 -15.40 -24.71
N ALA A 14 -9.82 -16.61 -24.33
CA ALA A 14 -9.37 -17.21 -23.08
C ALA A 14 -7.87 -17.50 -23.23
N LEU A 15 -7.04 -16.71 -22.55
CA LEU A 15 -5.64 -17.10 -22.34
C LEU A 15 -5.65 -18.42 -21.57
N ALA A 16 -5.28 -19.50 -22.27
CA ALA A 16 -5.08 -20.80 -21.68
C ALA A 16 -4.03 -20.68 -20.57
N ARG A 17 -4.43 -20.89 -19.32
CA ARG A 17 -3.51 -21.08 -18.20
C ARG A 17 -2.71 -22.35 -18.46
N THR A 18 -1.45 -22.17 -18.84
CA THR A 18 -0.44 -23.24 -18.82
C THR A 18 -0.28 -23.76 -17.39
N ALA A 19 -0.01 -25.06 -17.26
CA ALA A 19 0.27 -25.71 -15.98
C ALA A 19 1.35 -24.94 -15.19
N PRO A 20 1.29 -24.91 -13.84
CA PRO A 20 2.21 -24.11 -13.05
C PRO A 20 3.62 -24.70 -13.18
N GLU A 21 4.52 -23.95 -13.83
CA GLU A 21 5.95 -24.11 -13.62
C GLU A 21 6.27 -24.02 -12.12
N PRO A 22 7.36 -24.65 -11.62
CA PRO A 22 7.81 -24.41 -10.25
C PRO A 22 7.95 -22.90 -10.06
N ARG A 23 7.02 -22.30 -9.28
CA ARG A 23 6.78 -20.85 -9.26
C ARG A 23 8.13 -20.10 -9.23
N SER A 24 8.45 -19.46 -10.35
CA SER A 24 9.52 -18.47 -10.42
C SER A 24 9.28 -17.44 -9.31
N PHE A 25 10.36 -16.92 -8.72
CA PHE A 25 10.25 -15.90 -7.69
C PHE A 25 9.64 -14.64 -8.31
N ASP A 26 8.44 -14.27 -7.86
CA ASP A 26 7.73 -13.10 -8.37
C ASP A 26 8.22 -11.84 -7.66
N TYR A 27 9.09 -11.10 -8.34
CA TYR A 27 9.68 -9.87 -7.84
C TYR A 27 8.62 -8.85 -7.42
N ALA A 28 7.51 -8.74 -8.17
CA ALA A 28 6.48 -7.73 -7.93
C ALA A 28 5.83 -7.84 -6.55
N THR A 29 5.90 -9.01 -5.92
CA THR A 29 5.28 -9.29 -4.62
C THR A 29 6.22 -9.17 -3.42
N HIS A 30 7.46 -8.74 -3.65
CA HIS A 30 8.55 -8.73 -2.67
C HIS A 30 9.36 -7.42 -2.69
N LEU A 31 8.68 -6.29 -2.88
CA LEU A 31 9.29 -4.96 -2.95
C LEU A 31 8.65 -4.01 -1.93
N GLY A 32 8.19 -4.55 -0.78
CA GLY A 32 7.58 -3.78 0.30
C GLY A 32 6.42 -2.88 -0.17
N ASN A 33 6.33 -1.67 0.39
CA ASN A 33 5.38 -0.64 -0.03
C ASN A 33 5.66 -0.10 -1.45
N LEU A 34 6.71 -0.53 -2.14
CA LEU A 34 6.99 -0.17 -3.53
C LEU A 34 6.55 -1.24 -4.53
N SER A 35 5.95 -2.32 -4.04
CA SER A 35 5.35 -3.37 -4.87
C SER A 35 4.22 -2.78 -5.73
N PRO A 36 4.15 -3.08 -7.05
CA PRO A 36 2.92 -2.87 -7.82
C PRO A 36 1.73 -3.55 -7.14
N TYR A 37 0.49 -3.12 -7.42
CA TYR A 37 -0.66 -3.72 -6.75
C TYR A 37 -0.76 -5.24 -7.00
N PHE A 38 -0.99 -5.99 -5.93
CA PHE A 38 -1.42 -7.39 -6.00
C PHE A 38 -2.36 -7.71 -4.84
N LYS A 39 -3.25 -8.68 -5.07
CA LYS A 39 -4.14 -9.20 -4.05
C LYS A 39 -3.34 -9.84 -2.91
N ALA A 40 -3.64 -9.46 -1.66
CA ALA A 40 -2.97 -10.02 -0.50
C ALA A 40 -3.30 -11.52 -0.30
N PRO A 41 -2.41 -12.30 0.35
CA PRO A 41 -2.70 -13.69 0.65
C PRO A 41 -3.89 -13.86 1.60
N VAL A 42 -4.82 -14.75 1.25
CA VAL A 42 -5.96 -15.09 2.11
C VAL A 42 -5.47 -15.82 3.37
N PRO A 43 -5.79 -15.33 4.58
CA PRO A 43 -5.43 -16.02 5.82
C PRO A 43 -6.01 -17.42 5.89
N SER A 44 -5.26 -18.35 6.49
CA SER A 44 -5.66 -19.74 6.58
C SER A 44 -6.98 -19.90 7.36
N GLY A 45 -7.95 -20.59 6.76
CA GLY A 45 -9.25 -20.85 7.37
C GLY A 45 -10.27 -19.71 7.25
N VAL A 46 -9.93 -18.64 6.52
CA VAL A 46 -10.81 -17.49 6.31
C VAL A 46 -11.42 -17.54 4.90
N GLU A 47 -12.71 -17.25 4.81
CA GLU A 47 -13.50 -17.18 3.59
C GLU A 47 -13.61 -15.73 3.09
N GLU A 48 -13.42 -15.55 1.79
CA GLU A 48 -13.44 -14.24 1.15
C GLU A 48 -14.86 -13.74 0.93
N THR A 49 -15.75 -14.65 0.53
CA THR A 49 -17.16 -14.36 0.26
C THR A 49 -17.95 -14.45 1.56
N LEU A 50 -18.80 -13.46 1.81
CA LEU A 50 -19.76 -13.50 2.91
C LEU A 50 -20.81 -14.61 2.67
N PRO A 51 -21.51 -15.08 3.72
CA PRO A 51 -22.67 -15.96 3.54
C PRO A 51 -23.72 -15.38 2.58
N ASP A 52 -24.42 -16.24 1.84
CA ASP A 52 -25.42 -15.82 0.84
C ASP A 52 -26.60 -15.04 1.44
N ASP A 53 -26.83 -15.18 2.75
CA ASP A 53 -27.88 -14.49 3.49
C ASP A 53 -27.44 -13.14 4.09
N CYS A 54 -26.21 -12.73 3.83
CA CYS A 54 -25.62 -11.47 4.26
C CYS A 54 -25.65 -10.41 3.15
N THR A 55 -25.89 -9.15 3.53
CA THR A 55 -25.85 -8.00 2.62
C THR A 55 -24.99 -6.90 3.22
N VAL A 56 -24.03 -6.40 2.44
CA VAL A 56 -23.23 -5.22 2.81
C VAL A 56 -24.11 -3.98 2.70
N GLU A 57 -24.24 -3.24 3.78
CA GLU A 57 -25.11 -2.06 3.90
C GLU A 57 -24.34 -0.76 3.84
N GLN A 58 -23.08 -0.79 4.28
CA GLN A 58 -22.22 0.39 4.32
C GLN A 58 -20.77 0.00 4.09
N VAL A 59 -20.02 0.86 3.39
CA VAL A 59 -18.59 0.68 3.14
C VAL A 59 -17.80 1.96 3.37
N MET A 60 -16.58 1.81 3.88
CA MET A 60 -15.60 2.89 3.98
C MET A 60 -14.27 2.38 3.41
N LEU A 61 -13.82 3.02 2.34
CA LEU A 61 -12.57 2.72 1.66
C LEU A 61 -11.54 3.80 1.97
N MET A 62 -10.36 3.40 2.45
CA MET A 62 -9.13 4.20 2.40
C MET A 62 -8.22 3.60 1.35
N HIS A 63 -8.00 4.34 0.26
CA HIS A 63 -7.25 3.90 -0.90
C HIS A 63 -5.93 4.66 -1.00
N ARG A 64 -4.80 3.95 -1.05
CA ARG A 64 -3.50 4.55 -1.33
C ARG A 64 -3.43 5.01 -2.78
N HIS A 65 -2.72 6.09 -3.09
CA HIS A 65 -2.41 6.42 -4.48
C HIS A 65 -1.78 5.25 -5.28
N GLY A 66 -1.90 5.31 -6.61
CA GLY A 66 -1.36 4.28 -7.50
C GLY A 66 0.15 4.27 -7.60
N ALA A 67 0.67 3.37 -8.43
CA ALA A 67 2.09 3.32 -8.76
C ALA A 67 2.59 4.67 -9.26
N ARG A 68 3.62 5.20 -8.59
CA ARG A 68 4.26 6.48 -8.88
C ARG A 68 5.72 6.30 -9.24
N TYR A 69 6.31 7.35 -9.80
CA TYR A 69 7.75 7.49 -9.88
C TYR A 69 8.39 7.65 -8.48
N PRO A 70 9.72 7.47 -8.35
CA PRO A 70 10.41 7.69 -7.09
C PRO A 70 10.19 9.11 -6.55
N LEU A 71 10.31 9.29 -5.23
CA LEU A 71 10.47 10.60 -4.65
C LEU A 71 11.80 11.20 -5.11
N ALA A 72 11.93 12.52 -5.10
CA ALA A 72 13.20 13.18 -5.43
C ALA A 72 14.38 12.66 -4.57
N SER A 73 14.13 12.33 -3.30
CA SER A 73 15.10 11.75 -2.37
C SER A 73 15.51 10.30 -2.69
N GLU A 74 14.68 9.55 -3.42
CA GLU A 74 14.94 8.17 -3.85
C GLU A 74 15.60 8.17 -5.24
N LEU A 75 15.16 9.07 -6.13
CA LEU A 75 15.63 9.19 -7.51
C LEU A 75 17.14 9.51 -7.59
N VAL A 76 17.68 10.22 -6.60
CA VAL A 76 19.12 10.55 -6.55
C VAL A 76 20.00 9.29 -6.59
N TYR A 77 19.62 8.22 -5.88
CA TYR A 77 20.37 6.96 -5.86
C TYR A 77 20.39 6.28 -7.23
N ILE A 78 19.25 6.30 -7.93
CA ILE A 78 19.13 5.75 -9.30
C ILE A 78 19.98 6.59 -10.27
N THR A 79 19.95 7.92 -10.14
CA THR A 79 20.71 8.83 -10.99
C THR A 79 22.22 8.63 -10.82
N GLU A 80 22.69 8.57 -9.58
CA GLU A 80 24.11 8.32 -9.28
C GLU A 80 24.56 6.94 -9.78
N LEU A 81 23.71 5.92 -9.71
CA LEU A 81 23.98 4.61 -10.30
C LEU A 81 24.14 4.70 -11.83
N VAL A 82 23.25 5.41 -12.53
CA VAL A 82 23.33 5.60 -13.98
C VAL A 82 24.65 6.28 -14.36
N GLU A 83 25.02 7.36 -13.66
CA GLU A 83 26.30 8.06 -13.89
C GLU A 83 27.51 7.14 -13.64
N LYS A 84 27.49 6.38 -12.54
CA LYS A 84 28.54 5.43 -12.19
C LYS A 84 28.76 4.39 -13.28
N LEU A 85 27.67 3.81 -13.80
CA LEU A 85 27.73 2.81 -14.86
C LEU A 85 28.17 3.41 -16.20
N GLY A 86 27.69 4.61 -16.54
CA GLY A 86 28.10 5.33 -17.74
C GLY A 86 29.60 5.61 -17.75
N ASN A 87 30.13 6.14 -16.65
CA ASN A 87 31.56 6.43 -16.47
C ASN A 87 32.43 5.16 -16.50
N ALA A 88 31.89 4.01 -16.10
CA ALA A 88 32.57 2.73 -16.12
C ALA A 88 32.27 1.87 -17.36
N SER A 89 31.60 2.42 -18.39
CA SER A 89 31.14 1.69 -19.57
C SER A 89 32.25 0.85 -20.24
N ALA A 90 33.46 1.38 -20.40
CA ALA A 90 34.59 0.65 -20.97
C ALA A 90 35.01 -0.58 -20.13
N ALA A 91 34.92 -0.51 -18.80
CA ALA A 91 35.19 -1.64 -17.91
C ALA A 91 34.07 -2.69 -18.02
N ILE A 92 32.80 -2.23 -18.04
CA ILE A 92 31.63 -3.09 -18.22
C ILE A 92 31.71 -3.85 -19.55
N GLN A 93 32.13 -3.20 -20.65
CA GLN A 93 32.29 -3.84 -21.96
C GLN A 93 33.34 -4.97 -21.94
N LYS A 94 34.39 -4.85 -21.12
CA LYS A 94 35.44 -5.88 -20.98
C LYS A 94 35.06 -7.01 -20.02
N ALA A 95 34.16 -6.76 -19.06
CA ALA A 95 33.75 -7.74 -18.06
C ALA A 95 33.04 -8.96 -18.67
N LYS A 96 33.24 -10.15 -18.11
CA LYS A 96 32.44 -11.34 -18.47
C LYS A 96 31.22 -11.39 -17.56
N LEU A 97 30.08 -10.94 -18.07
CA LEU A 97 28.85 -10.82 -17.29
C LEU A 97 27.99 -12.09 -17.42
N PRO A 98 27.36 -12.56 -16.34
CA PRO A 98 26.29 -13.54 -16.42
C PRO A 98 25.04 -12.94 -17.09
N ASP A 99 24.12 -13.79 -17.53
CA ASP A 99 22.91 -13.39 -18.27
C ASP A 99 22.08 -12.32 -17.55
N ASN A 100 21.94 -12.44 -16.22
CA ASN A 100 21.19 -11.50 -15.38
C ASN A 100 21.87 -10.13 -15.18
N LEU A 101 23.07 -9.91 -15.73
CA LEU A 101 23.74 -8.62 -15.82
C LEU A 101 24.08 -8.24 -17.27
N ALA A 102 23.71 -9.07 -18.26
CA ALA A 102 24.07 -8.85 -19.65
C ALA A 102 23.50 -7.55 -20.22
N PHE A 103 22.37 -7.08 -19.68
CA PHE A 103 21.76 -5.79 -20.07
C PHE A 103 22.73 -4.61 -19.91
N LEU A 104 23.66 -4.66 -18.95
CA LEU A 104 24.67 -3.61 -18.74
C LEU A 104 25.61 -3.44 -19.96
N LYS A 105 25.73 -4.45 -20.83
CA LYS A 105 26.46 -4.31 -22.11
C LYS A 105 25.79 -3.35 -23.08
N GLY A 106 24.47 -3.18 -22.99
CA GLY A 106 23.74 -2.17 -23.76
C GLY A 106 23.83 -0.77 -23.14
N GLY A 107 24.40 -0.64 -21.94
CA GLY A 107 24.22 0.51 -21.08
C GLY A 107 22.91 0.42 -20.28
N TYR A 108 22.85 1.17 -19.19
CA TYR A 108 21.63 1.37 -18.42
C TYR A 108 21.34 2.87 -18.36
N ALA A 109 20.11 3.24 -18.67
CA ALA A 109 19.59 4.59 -18.54
C ALA A 109 18.23 4.49 -17.85
N SER A 110 17.90 5.49 -17.03
CA SER A 110 16.59 5.61 -16.42
C SER A 110 15.78 6.67 -17.14
N THR A 111 14.50 6.39 -17.38
CA THR A 111 13.51 7.37 -17.86
C THR A 111 12.46 7.67 -16.79
N LEU A 112 12.73 7.27 -15.54
CA LEU A 112 11.83 7.52 -14.42
C LEU A 112 11.77 9.03 -14.16
N GLY A 113 10.55 9.55 -13.99
CA GLY A 113 10.33 10.89 -13.46
C GLY A 113 10.50 10.92 -11.94
N HIS A 114 9.86 11.88 -11.28
CA HIS A 114 9.72 11.90 -9.82
C HIS A 114 8.28 12.21 -9.41
N ASP A 115 7.86 11.68 -8.27
CA ASP A 115 6.59 11.92 -7.55
C ASP A 115 5.27 11.56 -8.25
N ASP A 116 5.16 11.81 -9.56
CA ASP A 116 3.93 11.68 -10.34
C ASP A 116 3.45 10.23 -10.50
N LEU A 117 2.14 10.05 -10.69
CA LEU A 117 1.59 8.76 -11.08
C LEU A 117 2.13 8.30 -12.44
N THR A 118 2.43 7.02 -12.48
CA THR A 118 2.84 6.31 -13.68
C THR A 118 1.63 5.88 -14.50
N ALA A 119 1.83 5.48 -15.75
CA ALA A 119 0.72 4.93 -16.55
C ALA A 119 0.10 3.66 -15.92
N PRO A 120 0.87 2.69 -15.39
CA PRO A 120 0.31 1.60 -14.59
C PRO A 120 -0.49 2.08 -13.38
N GLY A 121 0.00 3.08 -12.64
CA GLY A 121 -0.72 3.63 -11.48
C GLY A 121 -2.10 4.16 -11.82
N ARG A 122 -2.22 4.91 -12.93
CA ARG A 122 -3.52 5.38 -13.42
C ARG A 122 -4.47 4.23 -13.78
N MET A 123 -3.93 3.17 -14.39
CA MET A 123 -4.70 1.98 -14.76
C MET A 123 -5.18 1.21 -13.52
N GLU A 124 -4.33 1.04 -12.50
CA GLU A 124 -4.70 0.41 -11.23
C GLU A 124 -5.96 1.09 -10.64
N LEU A 125 -5.95 2.42 -10.55
CA LEU A 125 -7.06 3.17 -9.97
C LEU A 125 -8.32 3.14 -10.82
N PHE A 126 -8.18 3.26 -12.14
CA PHE A 126 -9.31 3.12 -13.04
C PHE A 126 -9.98 1.74 -12.90
N GLN A 127 -9.17 0.68 -12.86
CA GLN A 127 -9.67 -0.69 -12.72
C GLN A 127 -10.35 -0.89 -11.35
N HIS A 128 -9.76 -0.42 -10.25
CA HIS A 128 -10.38 -0.48 -8.94
C HIS A 128 -11.73 0.28 -8.87
N GLY A 129 -11.86 1.41 -9.58
CA GLY A 129 -13.13 2.13 -9.70
C GLY A 129 -14.21 1.30 -10.39
N VAL A 130 -13.85 0.60 -11.47
CA VAL A 130 -14.75 -0.34 -12.17
C VAL A 130 -15.13 -1.51 -11.27
N ASP A 131 -14.14 -2.13 -10.62
CA ASP A 131 -14.34 -3.31 -9.78
C ASP A 131 -15.21 -2.98 -8.57
N PHE A 132 -14.99 -1.83 -7.93
CA PHE A 132 -15.84 -1.36 -6.84
C PHE A 132 -17.30 -1.20 -7.28
N ARG A 133 -17.55 -0.62 -8.47
CA ARG A 133 -18.91 -0.49 -9.03
C ARG A 133 -19.59 -1.83 -9.26
N LEU A 134 -18.82 -2.83 -9.71
CA LEU A 134 -19.33 -4.19 -9.96
C LEU A 134 -19.55 -4.96 -8.66
N LYS A 135 -18.72 -4.72 -7.64
CA LYS A 135 -18.78 -5.39 -6.34
C LYS A 135 -19.95 -4.93 -5.49
N TYR A 136 -20.28 -3.64 -5.51
CA TYR A 136 -21.39 -3.05 -4.74
C TYR A 136 -22.42 -2.36 -5.64
N PRO A 137 -23.11 -3.09 -6.54
CA PRO A 137 -24.01 -2.48 -7.51
C PRO A 137 -25.23 -1.79 -6.87
N HIS A 138 -25.58 -2.21 -5.65
CA HIS A 138 -26.69 -1.69 -4.85
C HIS A 138 -26.32 -0.46 -4.02
N LEU A 139 -25.03 -0.18 -3.81
CA LEU A 139 -24.56 1.00 -3.10
C LEU A 139 -24.25 2.14 -4.09
N GLN A 140 -24.64 3.35 -3.73
CA GLN A 140 -24.31 4.55 -4.49
C GLN A 140 -23.18 5.29 -3.77
N VAL A 141 -22.20 5.78 -4.53
CA VAL A 141 -21.11 6.58 -3.99
C VAL A 141 -21.65 7.98 -3.71
N ASP A 142 -21.60 8.40 -2.45
CA ASP A 142 -22.11 9.70 -2.00
C ASP A 142 -21.00 10.74 -1.81
N SER A 143 -19.76 10.31 -1.56
CA SER A 143 -18.61 11.22 -1.47
C SER A 143 -17.29 10.54 -1.79
N ILE A 144 -16.40 11.32 -2.42
CA ILE A 144 -14.99 11.07 -2.61
C ILE A 144 -14.22 12.18 -1.90
N LEU A 145 -13.30 11.82 -1.01
CA LEU A 145 -12.37 12.73 -0.34
C LEU A 145 -10.93 12.33 -0.66
N ALA A 146 -10.12 13.26 -1.14
CA ALA A 146 -8.69 13.02 -1.37
C ALA A 146 -7.83 13.94 -0.49
N GLY A 147 -6.76 13.39 0.08
CA GLY A 147 -5.66 14.22 0.57
C GLY A 147 -5.09 15.10 -0.56
N LEU A 148 -4.79 16.36 -0.26
CA LEU A 148 -4.36 17.37 -1.24
C LEU A 148 -2.88 17.22 -1.60
N GLN A 149 -2.51 16.05 -2.10
CA GLN A 149 -1.25 15.81 -2.78
C GLN A 149 -1.51 15.31 -4.20
N ASP A 150 -0.77 15.84 -5.18
CA ASP A 150 -1.07 15.67 -6.61
C ASP A 150 -1.36 14.21 -7.02
N ARG A 151 -0.50 13.27 -6.64
CA ARG A 151 -0.68 11.84 -6.94
C ARG A 151 -1.90 11.20 -6.27
N VAL A 152 -2.32 11.70 -5.11
CA VAL A 152 -3.51 11.23 -4.38
C VAL A 152 -4.78 11.76 -5.04
N VAL A 153 -4.79 13.05 -5.37
CA VAL A 153 -5.90 13.68 -6.11
C VAL A 153 -6.07 13.03 -7.48
N GLU A 154 -4.98 12.84 -8.23
CA GLU A 154 -5.02 12.18 -9.53
C GLU A 154 -5.53 10.73 -9.40
N SER A 155 -5.14 10.02 -8.34
CA SER A 155 -5.63 8.66 -8.07
C SER A 155 -7.15 8.62 -7.86
N ALA A 156 -7.68 9.54 -7.07
CA ALA A 156 -9.11 9.68 -6.84
C ALA A 156 -9.87 10.00 -8.13
N GLN A 157 -9.29 10.82 -9.02
CA GLN A 157 -9.87 11.14 -10.34
C GLN A 157 -9.94 9.91 -11.26
N TRP A 158 -8.87 9.09 -11.32
CA TRP A 158 -8.87 7.87 -12.13
C TRP A 158 -9.85 6.83 -11.60
N PHE A 159 -9.94 6.67 -10.28
CA PHE A 159 -10.96 5.85 -9.66
C PHE A 159 -12.37 6.34 -10.00
N ALA A 160 -12.63 7.64 -9.85
CA ALA A 160 -13.92 8.24 -10.18
C ALA A 160 -14.27 8.06 -11.66
N LEU A 161 -13.30 8.15 -12.58
CA LEU A 161 -13.49 7.87 -14.00
C LEU A 161 -13.85 6.39 -14.25
N GLY A 162 -13.24 5.45 -13.52
CA GLY A 162 -13.61 4.03 -13.56
C GLY A 162 -15.03 3.77 -13.07
N TYR A 163 -15.41 4.40 -11.96
CA TYR A 163 -16.71 4.21 -11.31
C TYR A 163 -17.87 4.92 -12.03
N PHE A 164 -17.73 6.22 -12.31
CA PHE A 164 -18.78 7.08 -12.90
C PHE A 164 -18.72 7.18 -14.43
N GLY A 165 -17.65 6.67 -15.05
CA GLY A 165 -17.40 6.91 -16.47
C GLY A 165 -17.23 8.40 -16.77
N ARG A 166 -17.69 8.83 -17.95
CA ARG A 166 -17.54 10.22 -18.41
C ARG A 166 -18.23 11.27 -17.54
N SER A 167 -19.15 10.86 -16.67
CA SER A 167 -19.89 11.76 -15.79
C SER A 167 -19.07 12.25 -14.58
N TRP A 168 -17.90 11.66 -14.30
CA TRP A 168 -17.11 12.02 -13.13
C TRP A 168 -16.72 13.51 -13.10
N THR A 169 -16.44 14.14 -14.25
CA THR A 169 -16.08 15.56 -14.34
C THR A 169 -17.25 16.50 -14.03
N SER A 170 -18.47 15.97 -13.96
CA SER A 170 -19.68 16.72 -13.62
C SER A 170 -20.05 16.59 -12.14
N LEU A 171 -19.26 15.86 -11.34
CA LEU A 171 -19.44 15.80 -9.90
C LEU A 171 -19.22 17.18 -9.28
N ASN A 172 -20.11 17.57 -8.37
CA ASN A 172 -19.98 18.83 -7.65
C ASN A 172 -18.92 18.69 -6.53
N ALA A 173 -18.55 19.83 -5.93
CA ALA A 173 -17.54 19.89 -4.88
C ALA A 173 -17.94 19.15 -3.58
N THR A 174 -19.22 18.82 -3.39
CA THR A 174 -19.66 18.00 -2.25
C THR A 174 -19.47 16.51 -2.50
N MET A 175 -19.51 16.07 -3.77
CA MET A 175 -19.29 14.68 -4.18
C MET A 175 -17.81 14.36 -4.35
N PHE A 176 -16.99 15.32 -4.79
CA PHE A 176 -15.55 15.19 -4.92
C PHE A 176 -14.86 16.37 -4.23
N ALA A 177 -14.23 16.10 -3.08
CA ALA A 177 -13.59 17.09 -2.23
C ALA A 177 -12.13 16.74 -1.96
N THR A 178 -11.37 17.74 -1.50
CA THR A 178 -9.99 17.58 -1.05
C THR A 178 -9.81 18.09 0.38
N ILE A 179 -8.92 17.47 1.14
CA ILE A 179 -8.48 17.94 2.46
C ILE A 179 -7.00 18.32 2.39
N ALA A 180 -6.63 19.48 2.93
CA ALA A 180 -5.26 19.94 2.92
C ALA A 180 -4.33 19.00 3.70
N GLU A 181 -3.13 18.77 3.17
CA GLU A 181 -2.03 18.05 3.82
C GLU A 181 -1.01 19.11 4.29
N ASP A 182 -1.28 19.70 5.45
CA ASP A 182 -0.49 20.79 6.02
C ASP A 182 -0.38 20.71 7.54
N GLY A 183 0.49 21.53 8.11
CA GLY A 183 0.77 21.53 9.55
C GLY A 183 -0.35 22.09 10.45
N VAL A 184 -1.53 22.40 9.91
CA VAL A 184 -2.62 23.05 10.66
C VAL A 184 -3.98 22.40 10.48
N THR A 185 -4.18 21.57 9.45
CA THR A 185 -5.47 20.95 9.12
C THR A 185 -5.60 19.58 9.79
N PRO A 186 -6.47 19.41 10.79
CA PRO A 186 -6.68 18.12 11.42
C PRO A 186 -7.26 17.14 10.40
N SER A 187 -6.58 16.01 10.21
CA SER A 187 -6.91 15.03 9.17
C SER A 187 -6.78 13.62 9.73
N TRP A 188 -7.73 12.74 9.39
CA TRP A 188 -7.59 11.30 9.62
C TRP A 188 -6.90 10.60 8.44
N ILE A 189 -6.60 11.34 7.36
CA ILE A 189 -5.84 10.86 6.20
C ILE A 189 -4.33 11.08 6.44
N THR A 190 -3.96 12.27 6.88
CA THR A 190 -2.56 12.65 7.20
C THR A 190 -2.44 13.21 8.61
N PRO A 191 -2.74 12.40 9.65
CA PRO A 191 -2.71 12.87 11.04
C PRO A 191 -1.31 13.34 11.47
N MET A 192 -0.26 12.75 10.90
CA MET A 192 1.13 13.07 11.21
C MET A 192 1.50 14.53 10.91
N ASP A 193 0.88 15.16 9.91
CA ASP A 193 1.22 16.54 9.49
C ASP A 193 0.98 17.56 10.62
N THR A 194 -0.01 17.28 11.49
CA THR A 194 -0.36 18.14 12.64
C THR A 194 0.21 17.63 13.97
N CYS A 195 1.14 16.67 13.93
CA CYS A 195 1.81 16.13 15.10
C CYS A 195 3.25 16.64 15.14
N ALA A 196 3.52 17.69 15.91
CA ALA A 196 4.82 18.38 15.88
C ALA A 196 6.00 17.50 16.31
N ASP A 197 5.76 16.53 17.20
CA ASP A 197 6.78 15.59 17.66
C ASP A 197 6.99 14.39 16.72
N TRP A 198 6.18 14.23 15.67
CA TRP A 198 6.40 13.18 14.68
C TRP A 198 7.59 13.51 13.77
N ASP A 199 8.43 12.51 13.48
CA ASP A 199 9.56 12.65 12.57
C ASP A 199 9.73 11.38 11.71
N TYR A 200 9.77 11.57 10.39
CA TYR A 200 10.06 10.50 9.43
C TYR A 200 11.40 9.78 9.71
N ASN A 201 12.35 10.47 10.35
CA ASN A 201 13.65 9.92 10.70
C ASN A 201 13.60 8.76 11.69
N TYR A 202 12.52 8.57 12.43
CA TYR A 202 12.33 7.38 13.26
C TYR A 202 12.42 6.09 12.41
N GLY A 203 11.84 6.10 11.21
CA GLY A 203 11.98 5.02 10.23
C GLY A 203 13.34 5.02 9.53
N ASN A 204 13.83 6.18 9.05
CA ASN A 204 15.12 6.25 8.33
C ASN A 204 16.30 5.74 9.16
N ASN A 205 16.31 5.97 10.48
CA ASN A 205 17.39 5.48 11.32
C ASN A 205 17.47 3.95 11.30
N ALA A 206 16.33 3.25 11.24
CA ALA A 206 16.27 1.80 11.12
C ALA A 206 16.77 1.30 9.75
N THR A 207 16.48 2.02 8.66
CA THR A 207 16.97 1.66 7.32
C THR A 207 18.48 1.83 7.21
N ILE A 208 19.06 2.89 7.80
CA ILE A 208 20.51 3.11 7.84
C ILE A 208 21.21 1.96 8.58
N GLU A 209 20.69 1.58 9.75
CA GLU A 209 21.27 0.49 10.56
C GLU A 209 21.19 -0.85 9.82
N TRP A 210 20.03 -1.21 9.27
CA TRP A 210 19.86 -2.44 8.50
C TRP A 210 20.67 -2.44 7.20
N GLY A 211 20.69 -1.32 6.47
CA GLY A 211 21.46 -1.11 5.25
C GLY A 211 22.96 -1.36 5.43
N SER A 212 23.50 -1.03 6.60
CA SER A 212 24.90 -1.33 6.95
C SER A 212 25.23 -2.83 7.02
N ILE A 213 24.21 -3.68 7.13
CA ILE A 213 24.32 -5.14 7.25
C ILE A 213 24.18 -5.81 5.87
N TYR A 214 23.10 -5.51 5.12
CA TYR A 214 22.76 -6.28 3.91
C TYR A 214 23.34 -5.71 2.61
N LEU A 215 23.54 -4.39 2.49
CA LEU A 215 24.08 -3.78 1.26
C LEU A 215 25.56 -4.13 0.97
N PRO A 216 26.49 -4.14 1.96
CA PRO A 216 27.91 -4.39 1.67
C PRO A 216 28.20 -5.76 1.05
N PRO A 217 27.58 -6.88 1.49
CA PRO A 217 27.70 -8.17 0.82
C PRO A 217 27.27 -8.14 -0.66
N ILE A 218 26.20 -7.41 -0.98
CA ILE A 218 25.67 -7.25 -2.35
C ILE A 218 26.66 -6.46 -3.20
N ALA A 219 27.15 -5.32 -2.69
CA ALA A 219 28.15 -4.50 -3.37
C ALA A 219 29.42 -5.31 -3.68
N LYS A 220 29.88 -6.13 -2.72
CA LYS A 220 31.03 -7.02 -2.91
C LYS A 220 30.76 -8.06 -4.00
N ARG A 221 29.56 -8.67 -4.04
CA ARG A 221 29.18 -9.64 -5.08
C ARG A 221 29.15 -9.00 -6.47
N LEU A 222 28.47 -7.87 -6.62
CA LEU A 222 28.33 -7.18 -7.90
C LEU A 222 29.68 -6.68 -8.42
N ASN A 223 30.53 -6.10 -7.56
CA ASN A 223 31.87 -5.65 -7.96
C ASN A 223 32.81 -6.79 -8.39
N LYS A 224 32.61 -8.02 -7.89
CA LYS A 224 33.35 -9.19 -8.37
C LYS A 224 33.00 -9.54 -9.83
N LEU A 225 31.76 -9.28 -10.24
CA LEU A 225 31.27 -9.49 -11.61
C LEU A 225 31.56 -8.29 -12.52
N LEU A 226 31.74 -7.10 -11.94
CA LEU A 226 31.96 -5.82 -12.61
C LEU A 226 33.33 -5.21 -12.23
N PRO A 227 34.45 -5.87 -12.56
CA PRO A 227 35.78 -5.38 -12.21
C PRO A 227 36.03 -4.01 -12.83
N GLY A 228 36.45 -3.04 -12.00
CA GLY A 228 36.74 -1.67 -12.42
C GLY A 228 35.56 -0.70 -12.35
N VAL A 229 34.35 -1.15 -12.00
CA VAL A 229 33.20 -0.25 -11.76
C VAL A 229 33.23 0.34 -10.36
N SER A 230 33.53 -0.47 -9.34
CA SER A 230 33.61 -0.07 -7.92
C SER A 230 32.31 0.59 -7.42
N LEU A 231 31.19 -0.13 -7.51
CA LEU A 231 29.88 0.23 -6.97
C LEU A 231 29.95 0.41 -5.44
N THR A 232 29.40 1.50 -4.93
CA THR A 232 29.17 1.75 -3.50
C THR A 232 27.90 1.05 -3.01
N THR A 233 27.64 1.05 -1.70
CA THR A 233 26.35 0.62 -1.15
C THR A 233 25.19 1.47 -1.65
N ASP A 234 25.40 2.78 -1.83
CA ASP A 234 24.39 3.70 -2.37
C ASP A 234 24.06 3.37 -3.83
N ASN A 235 25.07 3.01 -4.64
CA ASN A 235 24.81 2.54 -6.01
C ASN A 235 24.03 1.22 -6.02
N VAL A 236 24.30 0.31 -5.08
CA VAL A 236 23.51 -0.93 -4.93
C VAL A 236 22.08 -0.62 -4.52
N HIS A 237 21.88 0.32 -3.60
CA HIS A 237 20.55 0.74 -3.19
C HIS A 237 19.80 1.39 -4.37
N GLY A 238 20.46 2.24 -5.15
CA GLY A 238 19.92 2.77 -6.41
C GLY A 238 19.50 1.67 -7.39
N ALA A 239 20.19 0.53 -7.41
CA ALA A 239 19.84 -0.60 -8.26
C ALA A 239 18.61 -1.37 -7.72
N LEU A 240 18.43 -1.44 -6.40
CA LEU A 240 17.23 -2.00 -5.76
C LEU A 240 16.02 -1.09 -5.99
N TYR A 241 16.18 0.23 -5.86
CA TYR A 241 15.14 1.19 -6.24
C TYR A 241 14.81 1.12 -7.72
N ALA A 242 15.80 1.03 -8.59
CA ALA A 242 15.56 0.82 -10.03
C ALA A 242 14.79 -0.48 -10.30
N CYS A 243 15.05 -1.56 -9.55
CA CYS A 243 14.21 -2.76 -9.62
C CYS A 243 12.75 -2.45 -9.32
N ALA A 244 12.47 -1.80 -8.19
CA ALA A 244 11.10 -1.53 -7.76
C ALA A 244 10.38 -0.54 -8.70
N TYR A 245 11.00 0.59 -9.00
CA TYR A 245 10.36 1.66 -9.75
C TYR A 245 10.29 1.40 -11.26
N ASP A 246 11.29 0.75 -11.88
CA ASP A 246 11.14 0.35 -13.29
C ASP A 246 9.99 -0.66 -13.42
N LEU A 247 9.86 -1.60 -12.46
CA LEU A 247 8.77 -2.57 -12.47
C LEU A 247 7.40 -1.90 -12.29
N ALA A 248 7.28 -0.98 -11.33
CA ALA A 248 6.04 -0.24 -11.08
C ALA A 248 5.67 0.72 -12.22
N ALA A 249 6.65 1.38 -12.84
CA ALA A 249 6.41 2.38 -13.90
C ALA A 249 6.26 1.77 -15.29
N LEU A 250 6.99 0.69 -15.58
CA LEU A 250 7.16 0.13 -16.93
C LEU A 250 6.69 -1.33 -17.05
N GLY A 251 6.35 -1.99 -15.94
CA GLY A 251 5.96 -3.41 -15.92
C GLY A 251 7.13 -4.38 -16.08
N THR A 252 8.38 -3.89 -16.13
CA THR A 252 9.58 -4.71 -16.22
C THR A 252 10.77 -3.96 -15.64
N SER A 253 11.73 -4.69 -15.07
CA SER A 253 13.02 -4.13 -14.69
C SER A 253 14.15 -5.12 -14.95
N PRO A 254 15.22 -4.70 -15.65
CA PRO A 254 16.40 -5.55 -15.81
C PRO A 254 17.13 -5.77 -14.46
N TRP A 255 16.99 -4.84 -13.51
CA TRP A 255 17.69 -4.89 -12.23
C TRP A 255 17.18 -5.97 -11.29
N CYS A 256 15.88 -6.30 -11.31
CA CYS A 256 15.35 -7.28 -10.36
C CYS A 256 16.03 -8.65 -10.48
N SER A 257 16.37 -9.08 -11.70
CA SER A 257 17.08 -10.34 -11.92
C SER A 257 18.55 -10.32 -11.52
N ALA A 258 19.16 -9.14 -11.34
CA ALA A 258 20.55 -8.98 -10.90
C ALA A 258 20.75 -9.36 -9.42
N PHE A 259 19.67 -9.40 -8.65
CA PHE A 259 19.64 -9.74 -7.24
C PHE A 259 19.17 -11.17 -7.01
N THR A 260 19.72 -11.80 -5.96
CA THR A 260 19.22 -13.08 -5.48
C THR A 260 17.94 -12.88 -4.68
N LYS A 261 17.17 -13.95 -4.51
CA LYS A 261 15.96 -13.94 -3.68
C LYS A 261 16.19 -13.42 -2.26
N SER A 262 17.29 -13.82 -1.59
CA SER A 262 17.56 -13.36 -0.22
C SER A 262 17.84 -11.87 -0.17
N GLU A 263 18.59 -11.34 -1.15
CA GLU A 263 18.92 -9.91 -1.21
C GLU A 263 17.69 -9.04 -1.43
N LEU A 264 16.72 -9.50 -2.24
CA LEU A 264 15.44 -8.79 -2.40
C LEU A 264 14.56 -8.90 -1.15
N LEU A 265 14.61 -10.01 -0.41
CA LEU A 265 13.90 -10.12 0.87
C LEU A 265 14.54 -9.24 1.96
N ASP A 266 15.85 -8.99 1.89
CA ASP A 266 16.52 -8.03 2.79
C ASP A 266 16.10 -6.59 2.47
N PHE A 267 15.94 -6.26 1.18
CA PHE A 267 15.38 -4.97 0.73
C PHE A 267 13.90 -4.81 1.11
N GLU A 268 13.07 -5.84 0.90
CA GLU A 268 11.67 -5.87 1.37
C GLU A 268 11.59 -5.59 2.88
N TYR A 269 12.51 -6.16 3.67
CA TYR A 269 12.57 -5.93 5.11
C TYR A 269 13.03 -4.51 5.47
N GLU A 270 13.90 -3.89 4.67
CA GLU A 270 14.25 -2.47 4.86
C GLU A 270 13.00 -1.58 4.75
N LEU A 271 12.17 -1.82 3.73
CA LEU A 271 10.92 -1.08 3.53
C LEU A 271 9.92 -1.33 4.67
N ASP A 272 9.87 -2.55 5.21
CA ASP A 272 9.07 -2.85 6.40
C ASP A 272 9.57 -2.09 7.63
N LEU A 273 10.89 -2.01 7.85
CA LEU A 273 11.50 -1.25 8.95
C LEU A 273 11.23 0.25 8.84
N LEU A 274 11.33 0.80 7.62
CA LEU A 274 11.04 2.20 7.34
C LEU A 274 9.61 2.54 7.77
N MET A 275 8.65 1.78 7.26
CA MET A 275 7.23 2.04 7.50
C MET A 275 6.83 1.74 8.94
N ASP A 276 7.34 0.68 9.56
CA ASP A 276 7.05 0.37 10.97
C ASP A 276 7.61 1.45 11.92
N GLY A 277 8.80 1.99 11.60
CA GLY A 277 9.46 3.03 12.39
C GLY A 277 8.89 4.43 12.20
N ALA A 278 8.36 4.76 11.01
CA ALA A 278 7.82 6.09 10.71
C ALA A 278 6.28 6.17 10.83
N PHE A 279 5.56 5.06 10.69
CA PHE A 279 4.09 5.04 10.62
C PHE A 279 3.46 3.83 11.31
N GLY A 280 4.25 3.06 12.07
CA GLY A 280 3.84 1.78 12.63
C GLY A 280 4.06 1.65 14.13
N TYR A 281 4.34 0.41 14.55
CA TYR A 281 4.47 0.03 15.95
C TYR A 281 5.79 0.46 16.59
N ASN A 282 6.80 0.83 15.78
CA ASN A 282 8.10 1.28 16.25
C ASN A 282 8.20 2.81 16.40
N LEU A 283 7.11 3.55 16.13
CA LEU A 283 7.00 4.95 16.54
C LEU A 283 7.14 5.10 18.07
N PRO A 284 7.69 6.22 18.56
CA PRO A 284 7.95 6.40 19.99
C PRO A 284 6.66 6.46 20.82
N GLY A 285 6.70 5.81 21.98
CA GLY A 285 5.63 5.88 22.97
C GLY A 285 4.28 5.39 22.42
N ASP A 286 3.29 6.27 22.46
CA ASP A 286 1.90 5.99 22.05
C ASP A 286 1.54 6.66 20.70
N MET A 287 2.54 7.15 19.97
CA MET A 287 2.35 7.96 18.76
C MET A 287 1.60 7.24 17.64
N GLY A 288 1.96 6.00 17.31
CA GLY A 288 1.25 5.21 16.30
C GLY A 288 -0.26 5.07 16.60
N PRO A 289 -0.64 4.55 17.78
CA PRO A 289 -2.05 4.46 18.18
C PRO A 289 -2.81 5.79 18.27
N VAL A 290 -2.15 6.88 18.66
CA VAL A 290 -2.74 8.24 18.70
C VAL A 290 -3.06 8.72 17.29
N LEU A 291 -2.06 8.72 16.40
CA LEU A 291 -2.21 9.18 15.02
C LEU A 291 -3.25 8.34 14.26
N GLY A 292 -3.12 7.01 14.29
CA GLY A 292 -4.06 6.10 13.62
C GLY A 292 -5.44 6.07 14.26
N GLY A 293 -5.55 6.46 15.53
CA GLY A 293 -6.81 6.50 16.27
C GLY A 293 -7.84 7.45 15.65
N LEU A 294 -7.40 8.52 14.95
CA LEU A 294 -8.31 9.43 14.26
C LEU A 294 -9.09 8.74 13.13
N PHE A 295 -8.45 7.83 12.39
CA PHE A 295 -9.11 7.02 11.37
C PHE A 295 -10.10 6.04 12.01
N VAL A 296 -9.68 5.32 13.05
CA VAL A 296 -10.52 4.32 13.75
C VAL A 296 -11.76 4.98 14.35
N LYS A 297 -11.61 6.18 14.92
CA LYS A 297 -12.73 7.00 15.37
C LYS A 297 -13.70 7.33 14.25
N LYS A 298 -13.20 7.86 13.13
CA LYS A 298 -14.04 8.23 11.98
C LYS A 298 -14.82 7.04 11.42
N LEU A 299 -14.17 5.88 11.35
CA LEU A 299 -14.81 4.62 10.99
C LEU A 299 -15.95 4.27 11.96
N ALA A 300 -15.70 4.30 13.26
CA ALA A 300 -16.70 3.99 14.28
C ALA A 300 -17.88 4.97 14.26
N GLU A 301 -17.64 6.28 14.13
CA GLU A 301 -18.67 7.32 14.01
C GLU A 301 -19.62 7.01 12.84
N ARG A 302 -19.06 6.67 11.68
CA ARG A 302 -19.82 6.37 10.46
C ARG A 302 -20.61 5.08 10.56
N PHE A 303 -20.02 4.02 11.12
CA PHE A 303 -20.66 2.71 11.17
C PHE A 303 -21.74 2.64 12.25
N THR A 304 -21.59 3.38 13.34
CA THR A 304 -22.61 3.55 14.39
C THR A 304 -23.64 4.63 14.09
N ASN A 305 -23.39 5.47 13.07
CA ASN A 305 -24.19 6.66 12.76
C ASN A 305 -24.34 7.59 13.97
N SER A 306 -23.27 7.77 14.76
CA SER A 306 -23.32 8.58 15.99
C SER A 306 -23.53 10.07 15.72
N THR A 307 -23.20 10.55 14.52
CA THR A 307 -23.39 11.94 14.06
C THR A 307 -24.74 12.19 13.39
N GLY A 308 -25.49 11.13 13.06
CA GLY A 308 -26.82 11.21 12.45
C GLY A 308 -26.84 11.47 10.93
N ASP A 309 -25.69 11.54 10.28
CA ASP A 309 -25.51 11.86 8.86
C ASP A 309 -24.70 10.79 8.09
N ALA A 310 -24.62 9.57 8.63
CA ALA A 310 -23.88 8.49 8.01
C ALA A 310 -24.40 8.14 6.60
N GLN A 311 -23.48 8.01 5.65
CA GLN A 311 -23.75 7.64 4.27
C GLN A 311 -23.41 6.16 4.03
N PRO A 312 -24.09 5.48 3.08
CA PRO A 312 -23.76 4.11 2.68
C PRO A 312 -22.34 3.93 2.16
N VAL A 313 -21.74 4.94 1.51
CA VAL A 313 -20.41 4.80 0.89
C VAL A 313 -19.52 5.99 1.19
N TYR A 314 -18.34 5.72 1.74
CA TYR A 314 -17.24 6.67 1.89
C TYR A 314 -16.04 6.18 1.07
N LEU A 315 -15.62 6.97 0.07
CA LEU A 315 -14.41 6.71 -0.70
C LEU A 315 -13.36 7.75 -0.36
N GLU A 316 -12.25 7.32 0.23
CA GLU A 316 -11.20 8.22 0.66
C GLU A 316 -9.85 7.80 0.09
N PHE A 317 -9.04 8.80 -0.25
CA PHE A 317 -7.74 8.60 -0.88
C PHE A 317 -6.66 9.26 -0.06
N GLY A 318 -5.61 8.50 0.22
CA GLY A 318 -4.48 8.91 1.03
C GLY A 318 -3.20 8.17 0.65
N HIS A 319 -2.42 7.84 1.66
CA HIS A 319 -1.08 7.27 1.51
C HIS A 319 -1.01 5.86 2.11
N ASP A 320 0.10 5.16 1.85
CA ASP A 320 0.49 3.96 2.60
C ASP A 320 0.52 4.24 4.10
N THR A 321 1.09 5.39 4.47
CA THR A 321 1.21 5.87 5.85
C THR A 321 -0.12 5.92 6.59
N THR A 322 -1.20 6.33 5.91
CA THR A 322 -2.57 6.37 6.47
C THR A 322 -3.04 4.98 6.89
N ILE A 323 -2.81 3.98 6.03
CA ILE A 323 -3.24 2.60 6.23
C ILE A 323 -2.41 1.95 7.35
N ASP A 324 -1.09 2.15 7.34
CA ASP A 324 -0.20 1.58 8.38
C ASP A 324 -0.51 2.14 9.78
N LEU A 325 -0.79 3.45 9.88
CA LEU A 325 -1.22 4.06 11.14
C LEU A 325 -2.57 3.50 11.61
N ALA A 326 -3.55 3.35 10.70
CA ALA A 326 -4.84 2.75 11.04
C ALA A 326 -4.69 1.31 11.53
N LEU A 327 -3.92 0.46 10.84
CA LEU A 327 -3.62 -0.91 11.29
C LEU A 327 -2.95 -0.92 12.67
N THR A 328 -2.03 0.02 12.89
CA THR A 328 -1.32 0.19 14.15
C THR A 328 -2.27 0.47 15.31
N ALA A 329 -3.15 1.46 15.15
CA ALA A 329 -4.17 1.80 16.15
C ALA A 329 -5.19 0.66 16.39
N LEU A 330 -5.48 -0.13 15.37
CA LEU A 330 -6.32 -1.33 15.48
C LEU A 330 -5.61 -2.50 16.16
N GLY A 331 -4.31 -2.44 16.39
CA GLY A 331 -3.54 -3.56 16.95
C GLY A 331 -3.36 -4.74 15.99
N LEU A 332 -3.56 -4.52 14.68
CA LEU A 332 -3.48 -5.53 13.63
C LEU A 332 -2.07 -5.61 13.02
N ALA A 333 -1.65 -6.83 12.67
CA ALA A 333 -0.31 -7.10 12.12
C ALA A 333 0.89 -6.75 13.04
N LYS A 334 0.66 -6.51 14.33
CA LYS A 334 1.72 -6.22 15.30
C LYS A 334 2.71 -7.36 15.49
N ASP A 335 4.00 -7.12 15.39
CA ASP A 335 5.04 -8.11 15.71
C ASP A 335 5.34 -8.19 17.22
N THR A 336 5.70 -9.38 17.70
CA THR A 336 6.16 -9.58 19.08
C THR A 336 7.26 -10.65 19.12
N PRO A 337 8.51 -10.29 19.49
CA PRO A 337 9.00 -8.92 19.71
C PRO A 337 8.94 -8.08 18.42
N ALA A 338 9.04 -6.75 18.58
CA ALA A 338 9.03 -5.78 17.49
C ALA A 338 10.08 -6.05 16.42
N LEU A 339 9.89 -5.46 15.23
CA LEU A 339 10.89 -5.55 14.16
C LEU A 339 12.22 -4.96 14.62
N SER A 340 13.32 -5.58 14.19
CA SER A 340 14.68 -5.23 14.63
C SER A 340 15.54 -4.83 13.43
N ALA A 341 16.14 -3.64 13.52
CA ALA A 341 17.07 -3.13 12.53
C ALA A 341 18.44 -3.83 12.55
N THR A 342 18.73 -4.63 13.58
CA THR A 342 19.95 -5.47 13.66
C THR A 342 19.72 -6.92 13.23
N GLY A 343 18.47 -7.27 12.92
CA GLY A 343 18.07 -8.57 12.43
C GLY A 343 18.04 -9.70 13.48
N PRO A 344 17.87 -10.95 13.02
CA PRO A 344 17.58 -11.32 11.63
C PRO A 344 16.16 -10.94 11.20
N ALA A 345 15.98 -10.65 9.91
CA ALA A 345 14.67 -10.46 9.30
C ALA A 345 13.82 -11.74 9.46
N LYS A 346 12.78 -11.70 10.31
CA LYS A 346 11.94 -12.87 10.57
C LYS A 346 11.03 -13.13 9.37
N ARG A 347 11.07 -14.35 8.85
CA ARG A 347 10.18 -14.78 7.76
C ARG A 347 8.70 -14.83 8.16
N THR A 348 8.44 -14.95 9.46
CA THR A 348 7.10 -15.00 10.07
C THR A 348 6.63 -13.64 10.57
N ARG A 349 7.34 -12.54 10.25
CA ARG A 349 6.92 -11.20 10.63
C ARG A 349 5.53 -10.88 10.10
N ARG A 350 4.75 -10.15 10.89
CA ARG A 350 3.37 -9.79 10.59
C ARG A 350 3.28 -8.44 9.89
N PHE A 351 4.10 -7.48 10.29
CA PHE A 351 4.25 -6.21 9.59
C PHE A 351 5.01 -6.48 8.28
N ARG A 352 4.29 -6.39 7.17
CA ARG A 352 4.79 -6.65 5.82
C ARG A 352 4.06 -5.78 4.83
N THR A 353 4.72 -4.67 4.50
CA THR A 353 4.20 -3.60 3.66
C THR A 353 3.80 -4.07 2.27
N ALA A 354 4.46 -5.08 1.70
CA ALA A 354 4.06 -5.66 0.42
C ALA A 354 2.63 -6.24 0.44
N HIS A 355 2.16 -6.76 1.57
CA HIS A 355 0.79 -7.29 1.69
C HIS A 355 -0.20 -6.26 2.23
N GLN A 356 0.28 -5.22 2.89
CA GLN A 356 -0.55 -4.24 3.59
C GLN A 356 -0.78 -2.99 2.74
N VAL A 357 0.31 -2.43 2.25
CA VAL A 357 0.36 -1.13 1.58
C VAL A 357 1.21 -1.17 0.30
N PRO A 358 1.02 -2.11 -0.64
CA PRO A 358 1.58 -1.97 -2.00
C PRO A 358 1.01 -0.72 -2.69
N PHE A 359 1.50 -0.35 -3.86
CA PHE A 359 0.86 0.71 -4.64
C PHE A 359 -0.61 0.36 -4.89
N ALA A 360 -1.47 1.39 -4.94
CA ALA A 360 -2.92 1.25 -5.08
C ALA A 360 -3.58 0.37 -3.99
N ALA A 361 -2.98 0.25 -2.80
CA ALA A 361 -3.55 -0.51 -1.69
C ALA A 361 -4.98 -0.06 -1.33
N GLN A 362 -5.81 -1.02 -0.95
CA GLN A 362 -7.22 -0.84 -0.62
C GLN A 362 -7.51 -1.34 0.80
N MET A 363 -7.68 -0.43 1.76
CA MET A 363 -8.24 -0.74 3.08
C MET A 363 -9.76 -0.53 3.02
N LEU A 364 -10.51 -1.61 2.83
CA LEU A 364 -11.94 -1.58 2.65
C LEU A 364 -12.65 -2.15 3.88
N TRP A 365 -13.44 -1.31 4.54
CA TRP A 365 -14.30 -1.71 5.65
C TRP A 365 -15.72 -1.96 5.15
N GLU A 366 -16.29 -3.09 5.55
CA GLU A 366 -17.67 -3.46 5.26
C GLU A 366 -18.45 -3.55 6.56
N LYS A 367 -19.60 -2.87 6.63
CA LYS A 367 -20.67 -3.15 7.60
C LYS A 367 -21.77 -3.93 6.90
N PHE A 368 -22.16 -5.07 7.44
CA PHE A 368 -23.14 -5.95 6.83
C PHE A 368 -24.09 -6.56 7.87
N SER A 369 -25.28 -6.93 7.42
CA SER A 369 -26.27 -7.65 8.23
C SER A 369 -26.65 -8.93 7.52
N CYS A 370 -27.10 -9.92 8.29
CA CYS A 370 -27.51 -11.22 7.77
C CYS A 370 -28.88 -11.60 8.31
N THR A 371 -29.61 -12.42 7.56
CA THR A 371 -30.95 -12.85 8.00
C THR A 371 -30.91 -14.01 9.00
N ALA A 372 -29.85 -14.82 8.99
CA ALA A 372 -29.70 -15.98 9.88
C ALA A 372 -28.26 -16.24 10.34
N SER A 373 -27.25 -15.98 9.50
CA SER A 373 -25.84 -16.34 9.81
C SER A 373 -25.24 -15.54 10.97
N PHE A 374 -25.73 -14.33 11.21
CA PHE A 374 -25.26 -13.44 12.27
C PHE A 374 -26.42 -12.66 12.89
N GLU A 375 -26.35 -12.42 14.19
CA GLU A 375 -27.28 -11.53 14.89
C GLU A 375 -26.70 -10.10 14.90
N GLY A 376 -27.49 -9.14 14.41
CA GLY A 376 -27.12 -7.73 14.37
C GLY A 376 -26.02 -7.37 13.36
N PRO A 377 -25.65 -6.08 13.28
CA PRO A 377 -24.66 -5.60 12.32
C PRO A 377 -23.25 -6.11 12.63
N GLN A 378 -22.58 -6.59 11.59
CA GLN A 378 -21.20 -7.07 11.62
C GLN A 378 -20.27 -6.09 10.91
N VAL A 379 -18.99 -6.13 11.27
CA VAL A 379 -17.91 -5.37 10.64
C VAL A 379 -16.81 -6.32 10.17
N ARG A 380 -16.29 -6.08 8.98
CA ARG A 380 -15.12 -6.79 8.42
C ARG A 380 -14.17 -5.82 7.75
N LEU A 381 -12.87 -6.09 7.88
CA LEU A 381 -11.82 -5.46 7.08
C LEU A 381 -11.44 -6.39 5.92
N VAL A 382 -11.43 -5.84 4.71
CA VAL A 382 -10.86 -6.43 3.50
C VAL A 382 -9.69 -5.56 3.08
N LEU A 383 -8.47 -6.08 3.24
CA LEU A 383 -7.23 -5.40 2.89
C LEU A 383 -6.66 -6.02 1.61
N ASN A 384 -6.57 -5.23 0.54
CA ASN A 384 -6.08 -5.65 -0.77
C ASN A 384 -6.80 -6.92 -1.28
N ASP A 385 -8.13 -6.85 -1.35
CA ASP A 385 -9.03 -7.93 -1.77
C ASP A 385 -8.97 -9.23 -0.95
N SER A 386 -8.33 -9.20 0.22
CA SER A 386 -8.29 -10.32 1.15
C SER A 386 -8.90 -9.91 2.50
N PRO A 387 -9.76 -10.74 3.11
CA PRO A 387 -10.19 -10.51 4.49
C PRO A 387 -8.97 -10.40 5.43
N PHE A 388 -9.02 -9.44 6.34
CA PHE A 388 -8.04 -9.26 7.40
C PHE A 388 -8.72 -9.50 8.76
N PRO A 389 -8.46 -10.63 9.44
CA PRO A 389 -9.15 -10.99 10.66
C PRO A 389 -9.01 -9.94 11.77
N LEU A 390 -10.15 -9.51 12.32
CA LEU A 390 -10.25 -8.56 13.43
C LEU A 390 -9.92 -9.23 14.77
N ALA A 391 -8.70 -9.75 14.89
CA ALA A 391 -8.25 -10.56 16.03
C ALA A 391 -8.22 -9.82 17.38
N THR A 392 -8.44 -8.50 17.37
CA THR A 392 -8.57 -7.64 18.55
C THR A 392 -9.99 -7.60 19.11
N CYS A 393 -11.01 -7.99 18.34
CA CYS A 393 -12.38 -8.18 18.83
C CYS A 393 -12.45 -9.38 19.78
N ALA A 394 -13.19 -9.25 20.89
CA ALA A 394 -13.31 -10.32 21.88
C ALA A 394 -14.03 -11.56 21.32
N HIS A 395 -14.99 -11.33 20.42
CA HIS A 395 -15.85 -12.33 19.80
C HIS A 395 -15.71 -12.31 18.26
N MET A 396 -14.47 -12.33 17.77
CA MET A 396 -14.19 -12.43 16.33
C MET A 396 -14.67 -13.78 15.76
N ASP A 397 -15.45 -13.73 14.68
CA ASP A 397 -15.72 -14.87 13.83
C ASP A 397 -14.47 -15.26 13.03
N ARG A 398 -14.01 -16.49 13.21
CA ARG A 398 -12.77 -16.98 12.58
C ARG A 398 -12.95 -17.32 11.11
N ARG A 399 -14.17 -17.59 10.67
CA ARG A 399 -14.45 -18.02 9.30
C ARG A 399 -14.45 -16.85 8.33
N PHE A 400 -14.93 -15.69 8.74
CA PHE A 400 -15.00 -14.49 7.90
C PHE A 400 -14.10 -13.35 8.39
N GLY A 401 -13.46 -13.51 9.56
CA GLY A 401 -12.56 -12.51 10.14
C GLY A 401 -13.30 -11.24 10.61
N SER A 402 -14.61 -11.33 10.82
CA SER A 402 -15.50 -10.24 11.23
C SER A 402 -15.79 -10.27 12.73
N CYS A 403 -16.40 -9.21 13.27
CA CYS A 403 -17.01 -9.19 14.60
C CYS A 403 -18.26 -8.30 14.60
N ALA A 404 -19.09 -8.43 15.63
CA ALA A 404 -20.23 -7.54 15.83
C ALA A 404 -19.76 -6.08 15.97
N LEU A 405 -20.54 -5.13 15.44
CA LEU A 405 -20.19 -3.71 15.49
C LEU A 405 -19.93 -3.21 16.91
N ASP A 406 -20.75 -3.63 17.89
CA ASP A 406 -20.57 -3.23 19.29
C ASP A 406 -19.27 -3.79 19.89
N ASP A 407 -18.86 -5.01 19.51
CA ASP A 407 -17.60 -5.61 19.92
C ASP A 407 -16.41 -4.87 19.31
N PHE A 408 -16.51 -4.46 18.04
CA PHE A 408 -15.52 -3.60 17.38
C PHE A 408 -15.36 -2.26 18.11
N VAL A 409 -16.47 -1.57 18.40
CA VAL A 409 -16.45 -0.29 19.12
C VAL A 409 -15.86 -0.46 20.52
N ALA A 410 -16.22 -1.52 21.24
CA ALA A 410 -15.69 -1.81 22.56
C ALA A 410 -14.17 -2.11 22.53
N ALA A 411 -13.71 -2.92 21.57
CA ALA A 411 -12.30 -3.26 21.39
C ALA A 411 -11.42 -2.03 21.07
N HIS A 412 -12.02 -1.00 20.48
CA HIS A 412 -11.33 0.22 20.05
C HIS A 412 -11.78 1.50 20.78
N ALA A 413 -12.38 1.37 21.98
CA ALA A 413 -12.90 2.49 22.76
C ALA A 413 -11.87 3.62 22.97
N GLY A 414 -10.60 3.25 23.23
CA GLY A 414 -9.52 4.23 23.40
C GLY A 414 -9.21 5.07 22.16
N SER A 415 -9.53 4.59 20.95
CA SER A 415 -9.47 5.38 19.71
C SER A 415 -10.77 6.16 19.50
N VAL A 416 -11.93 5.59 19.83
CA VAL A 416 -13.24 6.25 19.70
C VAL A 416 -13.35 7.50 20.60
N GLU A 417 -12.80 7.43 21.81
CA GLU A 417 -12.77 8.55 22.76
C GLU A 417 -11.71 9.60 22.43
N HIS A 418 -10.73 9.25 21.59
CA HIS A 418 -9.60 10.11 21.24
C HIS A 418 -9.99 11.19 20.22
N SER A 419 -9.40 12.38 20.31
CA SER A 419 -9.56 13.44 19.32
C SER A 419 -8.26 14.21 19.11
N TRP A 420 -8.11 14.79 17.93
CA TRP A 420 -7.07 15.78 17.68
C TRP A 420 -7.15 16.93 18.71
N GLY A 421 -6.02 17.30 19.28
CA GLY A 421 -5.92 18.35 20.31
C GLY A 421 -6.41 17.98 21.71
N ASP A 422 -6.82 16.73 21.96
CA ASP A 422 -7.12 16.26 23.31
C ASP A 422 -5.85 16.10 24.19
N ALA A 423 -6.02 15.73 25.46
CA ALA A 423 -4.89 15.56 26.38
C ALA A 423 -3.89 14.48 25.93
N ARG A 424 -4.36 13.40 25.28
CA ARG A 424 -3.54 12.29 24.80
C ARG A 424 -2.76 12.71 23.54
N TRP A 425 -3.42 13.41 22.62
CA TRP A 425 -2.80 14.04 21.44
C TRP A 425 -1.69 14.98 21.88
N ASN A 426 -2.00 15.96 22.73
CA ASN A 426 -1.06 16.99 23.15
C ASN A 426 0.15 16.42 23.90
N ALA A 427 -0.05 15.37 24.70
CA ALA A 427 1.04 14.68 25.38
C ALA A 427 1.97 13.89 24.43
N THR A 428 1.45 13.51 23.26
CA THR A 428 2.15 12.65 22.29
C THR A 428 2.78 13.44 21.14
N CYS A 429 2.14 14.54 20.76
CA CYS A 429 2.42 15.32 19.55
C CYS A 429 2.97 16.73 19.82
N GLY A 430 3.29 17.08 21.06
CA GLY A 430 3.96 18.36 21.38
C GLY A 430 3.04 19.55 21.66
N GLY A 431 1.73 19.31 21.84
CA GLY A 431 0.71 20.36 21.98
C GLY A 431 0.33 21.02 20.65
N VAL A 432 -0.96 21.34 20.49
CA VAL A 432 -1.50 22.08 19.34
C VAL A 432 -1.26 23.58 19.45
#